data_AF-A0A8H7R263-F1
#
_entry.id   AF-A0A8H7R263-F1
#
_cell.length_a   1.000
_cell.length_b   1.000
_cell.length_c   1.000
_cell.angle_alpha   90.00
_cell.angle_beta   90.00
_cell.angle_gamma   90.00
#
_symmetry.space_group_name_H-M   'P 1'
#
loop_
_entity.id
_entity.type
_entity.pdbx_description
1 polymer ?
#
loop_
_entity_poly.entity_id
_entity_poly.type
_entity_poly.pdbx_seq_one_letter_code
_entity_poly.pdbx_strand_id
1 'polypeptide(L)'
;MPREHMQSMKVVLILCSSFFAFGTFWSDWSFDYYFLWADLSEHPNAIARATQYYINQADAPDIIKYIPFANLMIAAVGFAAGLANMTDGNILFDGASLVLMLFALSTYATSVKPAIKNIGETEVVSELALNLKNIAAAHCIMTLAITGIIGLQVAHYYLNKRADQAELAEAVAASKKVETKKSK
;
A
#
# COMPACT_ATOMS: atom_id res chain seq x y z
N MET A 1 1.37 13.08 25.66
CA MET A 1 0.29 12.10 25.44
C MET A 1 -0.51 12.33 24.14
N PRO A 2 -1.09 13.50 23.80
CA PRO A 2 -1.94 13.61 22.60
C PRO A 2 -1.21 13.36 21.28
N ARG A 3 0.06 13.80 21.20
CA ARG A 3 0.90 13.68 20.00
C ARG A 3 1.28 12.22 19.69
N GLU A 4 1.63 11.44 20.70
CA GLU A 4 1.98 10.01 20.57
C GLU A 4 0.80 9.18 20.02
N HIS A 5 -0.39 9.38 20.58
CA HIS A 5 -1.60 8.70 20.10
C HIS A 5 -1.90 9.03 18.64
N MET A 6 -1.73 10.29 18.25
CA MET A 6 -1.90 10.72 16.87
C MET A 6 -0.86 10.10 15.93
N GLN A 7 0.42 10.01 16.33
CA GLN A 7 1.46 9.35 15.54
C GLN A 7 1.20 7.85 15.37
N SER A 8 0.76 7.17 16.41
CA SER A 8 0.40 5.76 16.34
C SER A 8 -0.84 5.54 15.47
N MET A 9 -1.85 6.40 15.62
CA MET A 9 -3.11 6.31 14.87
C MET A 9 -2.89 6.48 13.37
N LYS A 10 -2.09 7.46 12.92
CA LYS A 10 -1.80 7.60 11.48
C LYS A 10 -1.11 6.38 10.89
N VAL A 11 -0.14 5.80 11.61
CA VAL A 11 0.58 4.61 11.15
C VAL A 11 -0.40 3.44 11.03
N VAL A 12 -1.29 3.26 12.01
CA VAL A 12 -2.32 2.22 11.96
C VAL A 12 -3.25 2.39 10.77
N LEU A 13 -3.71 3.62 10.48
CA LEU A 13 -4.57 3.89 9.32
C LEU A 13 -3.88 3.56 8.00
N ILE A 14 -2.62 3.98 7.84
CA ILE A 14 -1.85 3.71 6.62
C ILE A 14 -1.60 2.21 6.48
N LEU A 15 -1.13 1.53 7.54
CA LEU A 15 -0.87 0.09 7.51
C LEU A 15 -2.13 -0.72 7.24
N CYS A 16 -3.25 -0.39 7.88
CA CYS A 16 -4.52 -1.08 7.66
C CYS A 16 -4.94 -0.99 6.19
N SER A 17 -4.83 0.20 5.61
CA SER A 17 -5.17 0.42 4.20
C SER A 17 -4.20 -0.28 3.24
N SER A 18 -2.91 -0.27 3.55
CA SER A 18 -1.88 -0.97 2.77
C SER A 18 -2.05 -2.49 2.82
N PHE A 19 -2.35 -3.09 3.98
CA PHE A 19 -2.58 -4.54 4.07
C PHE A 19 -3.86 -4.97 3.35
N PHE A 20 -4.92 -4.16 3.39
CA PHE A 20 -6.11 -4.41 2.58
C PHE A 20 -5.77 -4.44 1.08
N ALA A 21 -5.08 -3.41 0.59
CA ALA A 21 -4.68 -3.34 -0.82
C ALA A 21 -3.67 -4.44 -1.22
N PHE A 22 -2.76 -4.81 -0.32
CA PHE A 22 -1.87 -5.95 -0.54
C PHE A 22 -2.68 -7.23 -0.71
N GLY A 23 -3.68 -7.46 0.15
CA GLY A 23 -4.56 -8.62 0.06
C GLY A 23 -5.34 -8.70 -1.25
N THR A 24 -5.78 -7.56 -1.80
CA THR A 24 -6.47 -7.55 -3.10
C THR A 24 -5.55 -7.98 -4.23
N PHE A 25 -4.35 -7.40 -4.34
CA PHE A 25 -3.39 -7.78 -5.39
C PHE A 25 -2.83 -9.20 -5.20
N TRP A 26 -2.73 -9.65 -3.95
CA TRP A 26 -2.38 -11.03 -3.66
C TRP A 26 -3.45 -12.02 -4.14
N SER A 27 -4.73 -11.64 -4.11
CA SER A 27 -5.80 -12.45 -4.70
C SER A 27 -5.69 -12.50 -6.23
N ASP A 28 -5.33 -11.40 -6.88
CA ASP A 28 -5.14 -11.34 -8.34
C ASP A 28 -3.95 -12.21 -8.80
N TRP A 29 -2.96 -12.43 -7.91
CA TRP A 29 -1.78 -13.25 -8.18
C TRP A 29 -2.08 -14.65 -8.69
N SER A 30 -3.19 -15.27 -8.28
CA SER A 30 -3.57 -16.61 -8.76
C SER A 30 -3.77 -16.68 -10.28
N PHE A 31 -4.05 -15.54 -10.90
CA PHE A 31 -4.18 -15.41 -12.36
C PHE A 31 -2.90 -14.82 -12.97
N ASP A 32 -2.33 -13.79 -12.33
CA ASP A 32 -1.15 -13.08 -12.83
C ASP A 32 0.13 -13.94 -12.87
N TYR A 33 0.26 -14.92 -11.97
CA TYR A 33 1.42 -15.79 -11.88
C TYR A 33 1.83 -16.39 -13.22
N TYR A 34 0.83 -16.82 -14.01
CA TYR A 34 1.05 -17.51 -15.28
C TYR A 34 1.68 -16.63 -16.37
N PHE A 35 1.54 -15.30 -16.27
CA PHE A 35 2.03 -14.37 -17.29
C PHE A 35 3.43 -13.84 -16.99
N LEU A 36 3.92 -14.08 -15.78
CA LEU A 36 5.19 -13.54 -15.29
C LEU A 36 6.20 -14.63 -14.97
N TRP A 37 5.78 -15.77 -14.42
CA TRP A 37 6.70 -16.81 -13.93
C TRP A 37 6.45 -18.22 -14.45
N ALA A 38 5.37 -18.47 -15.20
CA ALA A 38 5.09 -19.78 -15.79
C ALA A 38 5.29 -19.78 -17.31
N ASP A 39 5.45 -20.97 -17.90
CA ASP A 39 5.34 -21.14 -19.34
C ASP A 39 3.86 -21.30 -19.73
N LEU A 40 3.35 -20.42 -20.59
CA LEU A 40 2.00 -20.49 -21.12
C LEU A 40 1.76 -21.75 -21.96
N SER A 41 2.82 -22.34 -22.54
CA SER A 41 2.71 -23.57 -23.33
C SER A 41 2.22 -24.76 -22.49
N GLU A 42 2.59 -24.81 -21.21
CA GLU A 42 2.18 -25.83 -20.24
C GLU A 42 0.79 -25.55 -19.63
N HIS A 43 0.24 -24.36 -19.89
CA HIS A 43 -1.00 -23.88 -19.28
C HIS A 43 -1.96 -23.29 -20.32
N PRO A 44 -2.55 -24.13 -21.20
CA PRO A 44 -3.36 -23.67 -22.33
C PRO A 44 -4.62 -22.88 -21.91
N ASN A 45 -5.13 -23.13 -20.70
CA ASN A 45 -6.33 -22.47 -20.17
C ASN A 45 -6.02 -21.18 -19.38
N ALA A 46 -4.75 -20.77 -19.23
CA ALA A 46 -4.39 -19.61 -18.42
C ALA A 46 -5.00 -18.31 -18.97
N ILE A 47 -4.89 -18.10 -20.29
CA ILE A 47 -5.44 -16.92 -20.98
C ILE A 47 -6.95 -16.83 -20.77
N ALA A 48 -7.69 -17.89 -21.13
CA ALA A 48 -9.14 -17.90 -21.03
C ALA A 48 -9.63 -17.66 -19.58
N ARG A 49 -9.01 -18.29 -18.58
CA ARG A 49 -9.39 -18.10 -17.17
C ARG A 49 -9.13 -16.68 -16.68
N ALA A 50 -7.96 -16.12 -16.99
CA ALA A 50 -7.60 -14.77 -16.56
C ALA A 50 -8.44 -13.70 -17.28
N THR A 51 -8.70 -13.88 -18.58
CA THR A 51 -9.62 -13.03 -19.35
C THR A 51 -11.00 -13.00 -18.70
N GLN A 52 -11.59 -14.17 -18.42
CA GLN A 52 -12.90 -14.25 -17.77
C GLN A 52 -12.89 -13.61 -16.38
N TYR A 53 -11.82 -13.81 -15.60
CA TYR A 53 -11.67 -13.18 -14.28
C TYR A 53 -11.70 -11.65 -14.35
N TYR A 54 -10.87 -11.04 -15.21
CA TYR A 54 -10.78 -9.58 -15.30
C TYR A 54 -12.01 -8.94 -15.96
N ILE A 55 -12.65 -9.62 -16.92
CA ILE A 55 -13.94 -9.18 -17.47
C ILE A 55 -15.01 -9.18 -16.38
N ASN A 56 -15.15 -10.28 -15.63
CA ASN A 56 -16.11 -10.36 -14.52
C ASN A 56 -15.83 -9.31 -13.43
N GLN A 57 -14.56 -8.98 -13.18
CA GLN A 57 -14.18 -7.92 -12.27
C GLN A 57 -14.57 -6.53 -12.81
N ALA A 58 -14.45 -6.30 -14.12
CA ALA A 58 -14.88 -5.06 -14.77
C ALA A 58 -16.41 -4.90 -14.78
N ASP A 59 -17.14 -6.00 -14.97
CA ASP A 59 -18.61 -6.04 -14.99
C ASP A 59 -19.24 -6.08 -13.59
N ALA A 60 -18.43 -6.16 -12.54
CA ALA A 60 -18.91 -6.17 -11.16
C ALA A 60 -19.78 -4.92 -10.84
N PRO A 61 -20.81 -5.06 -10.00
CA PRO A 61 -21.61 -3.92 -9.56
C PRO A 61 -20.76 -2.81 -8.93
N ASP A 62 -21.14 -1.56 -9.18
CA ASP A 62 -20.32 -0.40 -8.78
C ASP A 62 -20.03 -0.32 -7.27
N ILE A 63 -20.90 -0.89 -6.44
CA ILE A 63 -20.68 -1.01 -4.99
C ILE A 63 -19.34 -1.68 -4.65
N ILE A 64 -18.92 -2.68 -5.43
CA ILE A 64 -17.66 -3.40 -5.21
C ILE A 64 -16.47 -2.53 -5.64
N LYS A 65 -16.64 -1.75 -6.73
CA LYS A 65 -15.62 -0.84 -7.26
C LYS A 65 -15.33 0.34 -6.31
N TYR A 66 -16.26 0.68 -5.42
CA TYR A 66 -16.04 1.71 -4.39
C TYR A 66 -15.26 1.23 -3.18
N ILE A 67 -15.13 -0.09 -2.95
CA ILE A 67 -14.41 -0.62 -1.78
C ILE A 67 -12.91 -0.22 -1.80
N PRO A 68 -12.16 -0.39 -2.91
CA PRO A 68 -10.77 0.06 -2.97
C PRO A 68 -10.63 1.57 -2.81
N PHE A 69 -11.60 2.35 -3.30
CA PHE A 69 -11.62 3.80 -3.13
C PHE A 69 -11.83 4.19 -1.66
N ALA A 70 -12.79 3.57 -0.97
CA ALA A 70 -12.99 3.78 0.46
C ALA A 70 -11.74 3.41 1.26
N ASN A 71 -11.08 2.31 0.90
CA ASN A 71 -9.80 1.93 1.49
C ASN A 71 -8.70 2.99 1.26
N LEU A 72 -8.62 3.56 0.06
CA LEU A 72 -7.68 4.64 -0.26
C LEU A 72 -7.93 5.90 0.59
N MET A 73 -9.20 6.22 0.87
CA MET A 73 -9.54 7.35 1.75
C MET A 73 -9.02 7.16 3.17
N ILE A 74 -8.97 5.93 3.69
CA ILE A 74 -8.37 5.63 5.00
C ILE A 74 -6.87 5.97 5.01
N ALA A 75 -6.14 5.55 3.97
CA ALA A 75 -4.73 5.92 3.82
C ALA A 75 -4.55 7.44 3.67
N ALA A 76 -5.42 8.10 2.90
CA ALA A 76 -5.37 9.55 2.70
C ALA A 76 -5.53 10.32 4.02
N VAL A 77 -6.43 9.90 4.90
CA VAL A 77 -6.58 10.48 6.25
C VAL A 77 -5.32 10.27 7.07
N GLY A 78 -4.71 9.08 7.01
CA GLY A 78 -3.45 8.80 7.69
C GLY A 78 -2.30 9.70 7.21
N PHE A 79 -2.12 9.84 5.89
CA PHE A 79 -1.11 10.72 5.31
C PHE A 79 -1.36 12.20 5.63
N ALA A 80 -2.62 12.66 5.56
CA ALA A 80 -2.97 14.03 5.91
C ALA A 80 -2.66 14.34 7.38
N ALA A 81 -2.99 13.42 8.30
CA ALA A 81 -2.67 13.56 9.72
C ALA A 81 -1.14 13.57 9.96
N GLY A 82 -0.38 12.79 9.19
CA GLY A 82 1.08 12.81 9.21
C GLY A 82 1.66 14.14 8.75
N LEU A 83 1.26 14.61 7.57
CA LEU A 83 1.77 15.84 6.96
C LEU A 83 1.35 17.11 7.71
N ALA A 84 0.17 17.13 8.33
CA ALA A 84 -0.26 18.24 9.19
C ALA A 84 0.68 18.40 10.41
N ASN A 85 1.32 17.32 10.84
CA ASN A 85 2.35 17.33 11.87
C ASN A 85 3.72 17.24 11.22
N MET A 86 4.22 18.34 10.66
CA MET A 86 5.48 18.43 9.91
C MET A 86 6.74 18.17 10.78
N THR A 87 6.89 16.94 11.28
CA THR A 87 8.12 16.47 11.92
C THR A 87 9.07 15.93 10.87
N ASP A 88 10.37 15.94 11.12
CA ASP A 88 11.37 15.41 10.17
C ASP A 88 11.09 13.94 9.81
N GLY A 89 10.65 13.15 10.79
CA GLY A 89 10.21 11.77 10.58
C GLY A 89 8.98 11.66 9.69
N ASN A 90 7.95 12.49 9.92
CA ASN A 90 6.74 12.49 9.09
C ASN A 90 7.04 12.92 7.65
N ILE A 91 7.87 13.94 7.45
CA ILE A 91 8.24 14.37 6.10
C ILE A 91 8.96 13.24 5.35
N LEU A 92 9.91 12.57 5.99
CA LEU A 92 10.68 11.50 5.37
C LEU A 92 9.83 10.26 5.08
N PHE A 93 9.20 9.68 6.12
CA PHE A 93 8.52 8.40 6.01
C PHE A 93 7.14 8.52 5.37
N ASP A 94 6.33 9.51 5.76
CA ASP A 94 4.98 9.67 5.20
C ASP A 94 5.05 10.32 3.82
N GLY A 95 6.01 11.24 3.58
CA GLY A 95 6.25 11.81 2.25
C GLY A 95 6.69 10.76 1.24
N ALA A 96 7.67 9.91 1.57
CA ALA A 96 8.09 8.81 0.69
C ALA A 96 6.96 7.80 0.46
N SER A 97 6.18 7.50 1.51
CA SER A 97 5.01 6.62 1.39
C SER A 97 3.94 7.20 0.45
N LEU A 98 3.71 8.51 0.50
CA LEU A 98 2.77 9.19 -0.39
C LEU A 98 3.24 9.14 -1.85
N VAL A 99 4.53 9.31 -2.11
CA VAL A 99 5.09 9.15 -3.45
C VAL A 99 4.89 7.73 -3.98
N LEU A 100 5.15 6.70 -3.16
CA LEU A 100 4.90 5.31 -3.53
C LEU A 100 3.41 5.04 -3.79
N MET A 101 2.51 5.64 -3.00
CA MET A 101 1.07 5.53 -3.20
C MET A 101 0.64 6.16 -4.53
N LEU A 102 1.11 7.38 -4.82
CA LEU A 102 0.82 8.06 -6.09
C LEU A 102 1.39 7.29 -7.28
N PHE A 103 2.57 6.70 -7.13
CA PHE A 103 3.15 5.84 -8.15
C PHE A 103 2.26 4.62 -8.43
N ALA A 104 1.80 3.90 -7.39
CA ALA A 104 0.88 2.77 -7.54
C ALA A 104 -0.45 3.17 -8.20
N LEU A 105 -1.04 4.31 -7.80
CA LEU A 105 -2.27 4.83 -8.40
C LEU A 105 -2.08 5.19 -9.88
N SER A 106 -0.92 5.79 -10.20
CA SER A 106 -0.57 6.14 -11.58
C SER A 106 -0.43 4.87 -12.43
N THR A 107 0.31 3.87 -11.94
CA THR A 107 0.45 2.56 -12.61
C THR A 107 -0.89 1.88 -12.85
N TYR A 108 -1.80 1.92 -11.88
CA TYR A 108 -3.16 1.40 -12.07
C TYR A 108 -3.90 2.14 -13.20
N ALA A 109 -3.87 3.47 -13.18
CA ALA A 109 -4.57 4.30 -14.16
C ALA A 109 -4.00 4.16 -15.58
N THR A 110 -2.68 4.05 -15.73
CA THR A 110 -2.01 4.04 -17.03
C THR A 110 -1.81 2.66 -17.63
N SER A 111 -1.80 1.60 -16.79
CA SER A 111 -1.45 0.25 -17.24
C SER A 111 -2.60 -0.75 -17.02
N VAL A 112 -3.15 -0.83 -15.81
CA VAL A 112 -4.17 -1.84 -15.47
C VAL A 112 -5.51 -1.50 -16.12
N LYS A 113 -6.04 -0.31 -15.86
CA LYS A 113 -7.36 0.11 -16.37
C LYS A 113 -7.49 0.02 -17.90
N PRO A 114 -6.54 0.54 -18.72
CA PRO A 114 -6.65 0.39 -20.17
C PRO A 114 -6.47 -1.07 -20.63
N ALA A 115 -5.61 -1.86 -20.00
CA ALA A 115 -5.43 -3.26 -20.38
C ALA A 115 -6.68 -4.11 -20.13
N ILE A 116 -7.37 -3.90 -19.00
CA ILE A 116 -8.67 -4.54 -18.71
C ILE A 116 -9.71 -4.17 -19.77
N LYS A 117 -9.77 -2.88 -20.16
CA LYS A 117 -10.67 -2.42 -21.22
C LYS A 117 -10.37 -3.14 -22.55
N ASN A 118 -9.10 -3.18 -22.96
CA ASN A 118 -8.69 -3.81 -24.21
C ASN A 118 -9.04 -5.31 -24.25
N ILE A 119 -8.94 -6.02 -23.12
CA ILE A 119 -9.30 -7.45 -23.01
C ILE A 119 -10.80 -7.69 -23.28
N GLY A 120 -11.66 -6.71 -22.98
CA GLY A 120 -13.09 -6.79 -23.29
C GLY A 120 -13.44 -6.46 -24.75
N GLU A 121 -12.50 -5.90 -25.52
CA GLU A 121 -12.73 -5.44 -26.90
C GLU A 121 -12.11 -6.38 -27.96
N THR A 122 -11.11 -7.18 -27.61
CA THR A 122 -10.40 -8.08 -28.54
C THR A 122 -10.65 -9.56 -28.24
N GLU A 123 -10.82 -10.35 -29.31
CA GLU A 123 -10.86 -11.82 -29.24
C GLU A 123 -9.53 -12.45 -29.69
N VAL A 124 -8.56 -11.63 -30.12
CA VAL A 124 -7.28 -12.11 -30.64
C VAL A 124 -6.40 -12.59 -29.48
N VAL A 125 -6.11 -13.89 -29.45
CA VAL A 125 -5.39 -14.56 -28.34
C VAL A 125 -4.04 -13.91 -28.02
N SER A 126 -3.27 -13.51 -29.03
CA SER A 126 -1.97 -12.84 -28.83
C SER A 126 -2.12 -11.46 -28.18
N GLU A 127 -3.18 -10.72 -28.51
CA GLU A 127 -3.47 -9.42 -27.90
C GLU A 127 -3.98 -9.57 -26.47
N LEU A 128 -4.82 -10.58 -26.22
CA LEU A 128 -5.24 -10.94 -24.86
C LEU A 128 -4.05 -11.27 -23.97
N ALA A 129 -3.14 -12.14 -24.44
CA ALA A 129 -1.94 -12.50 -23.70
C ALA A 129 -1.05 -11.28 -23.38
N LEU A 130 -0.91 -10.35 -24.33
CA LEU A 130 -0.14 -9.12 -24.13
C LEU A 130 -0.77 -8.21 -23.07
N ASN A 131 -2.09 -7.98 -23.15
CA ASN A 131 -2.78 -7.14 -22.17
C ASN A 131 -2.79 -7.78 -20.77
N LEU A 132 -2.99 -9.10 -20.66
CA LEU A 132 -2.91 -9.83 -19.39
C LEU A 132 -1.51 -9.76 -18.78
N LYS A 133 -0.47 -9.86 -19.60
CA LYS A 133 0.91 -9.66 -19.14
C LYS A 133 1.16 -8.24 -18.62
N ASN A 134 0.57 -7.23 -19.26
CA ASN A 134 0.65 -5.84 -18.78
C ASN A 134 -0.05 -5.64 -17.44
N ILE A 135 -1.21 -6.26 -17.23
CA ILE A 135 -1.93 -6.26 -15.94
C ILE A 135 -1.05 -6.90 -14.87
N ALA A 136 -0.56 -8.12 -15.12
CA ALA A 136 0.26 -8.85 -14.18
C ALA A 136 1.52 -8.06 -13.77
N ALA A 137 2.23 -7.50 -14.75
CA ALA A 137 3.41 -6.67 -14.50
C ALA A 137 3.08 -5.44 -13.65
N ALA A 138 1.97 -4.77 -13.92
CA ALA A 138 1.51 -3.62 -13.16
C ALA A 138 1.14 -3.99 -11.72
N HIS A 139 0.39 -5.07 -11.50
CA HIS A 139 0.07 -5.57 -10.15
C HIS A 139 1.31 -5.95 -9.35
N CYS A 140 2.33 -6.56 -10.00
CA CYS A 140 3.61 -6.84 -9.36
C CYS A 140 4.30 -5.56 -8.87
N ILE A 141 4.39 -4.53 -9.73
CA ILE A 141 4.98 -3.23 -9.36
C ILE A 141 4.19 -2.55 -8.23
N MET A 142 2.86 -2.55 -8.31
CA MET A 142 1.99 -1.98 -7.28
C MET A 142 2.16 -2.69 -5.93
N THR A 143 2.26 -4.01 -5.94
CA THR A 143 2.50 -4.83 -4.74
C THR A 143 3.85 -4.48 -4.10
N LEU A 144 4.89 -4.27 -4.91
CA LEU A 144 6.20 -3.81 -4.41
C LEU A 144 6.13 -2.40 -3.80
N ALA A 145 5.42 -1.47 -4.45
CA ALA A 145 5.22 -0.12 -3.93
C ALA A 145 4.49 -0.14 -2.56
N ILE A 146 3.42 -0.92 -2.45
CA ILE A 146 2.66 -1.07 -1.20
C ILE A 146 3.50 -1.74 -0.11
N THR A 147 4.29 -2.76 -0.47
CA THR A 147 5.24 -3.38 0.45
C THR A 147 6.27 -2.35 0.96
N GLY A 148 6.74 -1.47 0.08
CA GLY A 148 7.58 -0.33 0.44
C GLY A 148 6.92 0.60 1.46
N ILE A 149 5.64 0.94 1.26
CA ILE A 149 4.86 1.75 2.21
C ILE A 149 4.77 1.04 3.57
N ILE A 150 4.45 -0.26 3.59
CA ILE A 150 4.39 -1.04 4.83
C ILE A 150 5.73 -0.99 5.56
N GLY A 151 6.84 -1.21 4.84
CA GLY A 151 8.19 -1.14 5.40
C GLY A 151 8.52 0.23 5.99
N LEU A 152 8.22 1.31 5.27
CA LEU A 152 8.43 2.69 5.74
C LEU A 152 7.62 2.99 7.01
N GLN A 153 6.35 2.56 7.06
CA GLN A 153 5.48 2.83 8.20
C GLN A 153 5.85 2.00 9.44
N VAL A 154 6.28 0.75 9.26
CA VAL A 154 6.83 -0.07 10.36
C VAL A 154 8.13 0.54 10.88
N ALA A 155 9.03 0.96 9.99
CA ALA A 155 10.27 1.63 10.37
C ALA A 155 9.98 2.92 11.13
N HIS A 156 9.03 3.72 10.65
CA HIS A 156 8.60 4.94 11.30
C HIS A 156 8.08 4.68 12.72
N TYR A 157 7.19 3.70 12.90
CA TYR A 157 6.67 3.33 14.22
C TYR A 157 7.80 2.94 15.18
N TYR A 158 8.72 2.10 14.71
CA TYR A 158 9.83 1.62 15.55
C TYR A 158 10.78 2.76 15.95
N LEU A 159 11.12 3.64 15.02
CA LEU A 159 11.98 4.80 15.29
C LEU A 159 11.32 5.81 16.22
N ASN A 160 10.04 6.12 16.00
CA ASN A 160 9.31 7.05 16.86
C ASN A 160 9.20 6.50 18.30
N LYS A 161 8.87 5.22 18.45
CA LYS A 161 8.77 4.58 19.77
C LYS A 161 10.11 4.60 20.53
N ARG A 162 11.23 4.42 19.82
CA ARG A 162 12.57 4.51 20.43
C ARG A 162 12.90 5.93 20.87
N ALA A 163 12.54 6.94 20.07
CA ALA A 163 12.74 8.34 20.43
C ALA A 163 11.92 8.72 21.67
N ASP A 164 10.65 8.32 21.72
CA ASP A 164 9.77 8.58 22.87
C ASP A 164 10.31 7.92 24.16
N GLN A 165 10.83 6.69 24.07
CA GLN A 165 11.44 5.99 25.21
C GLN A 165 12.72 6.68 25.72
N ALA A 166 13.54 7.22 24.82
CA ALA A 166 14.74 7.97 25.19
C ALA A 166 14.39 9.27 25.93
N GLU A 167 13.40 10.02 25.43
CA GLU A 167 12.92 11.27 26.06
C GLU A 167 12.37 11.01 27.46
N LEU A 168 11.60 9.93 27.64
CA LEU A 168 11.08 9.52 28.96
C LEU A 168 12.20 9.17 29.95
N ALA A 169 13.24 8.45 29.50
CA ALA A 169 14.37 8.09 30.35
C ALA A 169 15.15 9.33 30.82
N GLU A 170 15.35 10.31 29.93
CA GLU A 170 15.98 11.59 30.25
C GLU A 170 15.15 12.42 31.24
N ALA A 171 13.82 12.50 31.05
CA ALA A 171 12.92 13.20 31.95
C ALA A 171 12.90 12.60 33.37
N VAL A 172 12.91 11.26 33.48
CA VAL A 172 13.00 10.55 34.77
C VAL A 172 14.36 10.79 35.43
N ALA A 173 15.46 10.75 34.66
CA ALA A 173 16.79 11.03 35.18
C ALA A 173 16.93 12.49 35.67
N ALA A 174 16.35 13.45 34.94
CA ALA A 174 16.32 14.86 35.34
C ALA A 174 15.51 15.06 36.63
N SER A 175 14.33 14.45 36.73
CA SER A 175 13.46 14.53 37.92
C SER A 175 14.16 13.98 39.17
N LYS A 176 14.82 12.81 39.05
CA LYS A 176 15.62 12.24 40.16
C LYS A 176 16.75 13.17 40.60
N LYS A 177 17.48 13.80 39.67
CA LYS A 177 18.55 14.76 40.01
C LYS A 177 18.04 15.98 40.77
N VAL A 178 16.83 16.46 40.45
CA VAL A 178 16.19 17.59 41.14
C VAL A 178 15.77 17.21 42.57
N GLU A 179 15.22 16.01 42.75
CA GLU A 179 14.87 15.49 44.09
C GLU A 179 16.10 15.30 44.97
N THR A 180 17.20 14.74 44.45
CA THR A 180 18.45 14.58 45.23
C THR A 180 19.04 15.93 45.64
N LYS A 181 18.87 17.00 44.84
CA LYS A 181 19.31 18.35 45.19
C LYS A 181 18.44 19.05 46.24
N LYS A 182 17.14 18.72 46.34
CA LYS A 182 16.24 19.27 47.37
C LYS A 182 16.36 18.55 48.73
N SER A 183 16.89 17.34 48.73
CA SER A 183 17.11 16.52 49.94
C SER A 183 18.48 16.77 50.60
N LYS A 184 19.33 17.62 50.03
CA LYS A 184 20.60 18.08 50.61
C LYS A 184 20.47 19.53 51.02
#